data_AF-A0A2J6T9V4-F1
#
_entry.id   AF-A0A2J6T9V4-F1
#
_cell.length_a   1.000
_cell.length_b   1.000
_cell.length_c   1.000
_cell.angle_alpha   90.00
_cell.angle_beta   90.00
_cell.angle_gamma   90.00
#
_symmetry.space_group_name_H-M   'P 1'
#
loop_
_entity.id
_entity.type
_entity.pdbx_description
1 polymer ?
#
loop_
_entity_poly.entity_id
_entity_poly.type
_entity_poly.pdbx_seq_one_letter_code
_entity_poly.pdbx_strand_id
1 'polypeptide(L)'
;LAVVLFSISTHAQSLLDALAANNATQFAQFLQANPSILAVYNSSAVQTVFAPTDAYFNVLQRRAANNTQQHYEYQYSNTLTGLETLGPPISPGDVVKTGLPAPQAGGSQVIVSQKSVANSTSTRRRRTVPNPGIQLVSGLGNSVGIINGDIPYSGGLIHTTDSFFTIPSPLSTTVNSTGLSALGTLLNRANLSNTFDAADSVTIFTPNNAAFAAAANYNSNAATLPNLLSNHVIPNFLGYLPVLTDGAVYQTLANETLTISIKNGVYYVNGAKIISSNTILSNGVAHVIDQASLRLVSRVEGLCGCWCCNCCDYGCDLDNVKWLSFYFWSNCSEFTWKVSGMELDIVNQVEASLYSQL
;
A
#
# COMPACT_ATOMS: atom_id res chain seq x y z
N LEU A 1 -1.56 -1.64 -64.17
CA LEU A 1 -1.52 -2.42 -62.92
C LEU A 1 -0.09 -2.43 -62.41
N ALA A 2 0.21 -1.71 -61.34
CA ALA A 2 1.45 -1.86 -60.58
C ALA A 2 1.15 -1.42 -59.14
N VAL A 3 0.58 -2.34 -58.36
CA VAL A 3 0.43 -2.16 -56.92
C VAL A 3 1.80 -2.48 -56.34
N VAL A 4 2.53 -1.45 -55.93
CA VAL A 4 3.77 -1.59 -55.16
C VAL A 4 3.36 -2.10 -53.78
N LEU A 5 3.46 -3.41 -53.58
CA LEU A 5 3.39 -4.02 -52.26
C LEU A 5 4.69 -3.65 -51.53
N PHE A 6 4.64 -2.61 -50.69
CA PHE A 6 5.65 -2.42 -49.66
C PHE A 6 5.48 -3.55 -48.65
N SER A 7 6.27 -4.61 -48.82
CA SER A 7 6.53 -5.59 -47.78
C SER A 7 7.25 -4.85 -46.65
N ILE A 8 6.53 -4.42 -45.63
CA ILE A 8 7.15 -4.02 -44.36
C ILE A 8 7.65 -5.33 -43.75
N SER A 9 8.92 -5.67 -44.02
CA SER A 9 9.63 -6.63 -43.18
C SER A 9 9.67 -6.01 -41.80
N THR A 10 8.71 -6.38 -40.94
CA THR A 10 8.75 -6.12 -39.51
C THR A 10 9.85 -6.99 -38.91
N HIS A 11 11.11 -6.66 -39.21
CA HIS A 11 12.22 -7.15 -38.42
C HIS A 11 12.04 -6.55 -37.05
N ALA A 12 11.74 -7.39 -36.05
CA ALA A 12 11.64 -6.94 -34.68
C ALA A 12 12.96 -6.26 -34.32
N GLN A 13 12.88 -4.96 -34.01
CA GLN A 13 14.03 -4.12 -33.71
C GLN A 13 14.75 -4.68 -32.47
N SER A 14 16.09 -4.61 -32.46
CA SER A 14 16.85 -5.02 -31.29
C SER A 14 16.49 -4.13 -30.09
N LEU A 15 16.65 -4.64 -28.86
CA LEU A 15 16.38 -3.86 -27.65
C LEU A 15 17.13 -2.51 -27.66
N LEU A 16 18.41 -2.54 -28.00
CA LEU A 16 19.27 -1.36 -27.98
C LEU A 16 18.85 -0.32 -29.01
N ASP A 17 18.49 -0.76 -30.21
CA ASP A 17 18.01 0.13 -31.26
C ASP A 17 16.65 0.73 -30.89
N ALA A 18 15.74 -0.07 -30.32
CA ALA A 18 14.42 0.37 -29.91
C ALA A 18 14.50 1.41 -28.77
N LEU A 19 15.42 1.24 -27.83
CA LEU A 19 15.71 2.21 -26.78
C LEU A 19 16.28 3.52 -27.35
N ALA A 20 17.24 3.41 -28.27
CA ALA A 20 17.86 4.58 -28.90
C ALA A 20 16.84 5.40 -29.71
N ALA A 21 15.94 4.73 -30.43
CA ALA A 21 14.87 5.39 -31.20
C ALA A 21 13.84 6.12 -30.32
N ASN A 22 13.73 5.78 -29.03
CA ASN A 22 12.72 6.29 -28.12
C ASN A 22 13.29 7.19 -26.99
N ASN A 23 14.39 7.90 -27.25
CA ASN A 23 15.02 8.84 -26.31
C ASN A 23 15.52 8.22 -24.99
N ALA A 24 15.90 6.93 -25.03
CA ALA A 24 16.54 6.21 -23.93
C ALA A 24 17.97 5.77 -24.34
N THR A 25 18.71 6.64 -25.03
CA THR A 25 20.04 6.35 -25.57
C THR A 25 21.07 6.09 -24.46
N GLN A 26 21.01 6.82 -23.35
CA GLN A 26 21.92 6.65 -22.22
C GLN A 26 21.68 5.34 -21.48
N PHE A 27 20.41 4.90 -21.40
CA PHE A 27 20.08 3.59 -20.86
C PHE A 27 20.59 2.47 -21.78
N ALA A 28 20.43 2.61 -23.10
CA ALA A 28 21.00 1.68 -24.07
C ALA A 28 22.53 1.59 -23.97
N GLN A 29 23.22 2.73 -23.85
CA GLN A 29 24.67 2.79 -23.66
C GLN A 29 25.10 2.12 -22.36
N PHE A 30 24.35 2.31 -21.27
CA PHE A 30 24.62 1.63 -20.00
C PHE A 30 24.52 0.11 -20.13
N LEU A 31 23.48 -0.40 -20.80
CA LEU A 31 23.32 -1.83 -21.05
C LEU A 31 24.47 -2.35 -21.93
N GLN A 32 24.86 -1.64 -22.99
CA GLN A 32 26.00 -1.99 -23.84
C GLN A 32 27.33 -2.05 -23.06
N ALA A 33 27.54 -1.12 -22.13
CA ALA A 33 28.73 -1.09 -21.28
C ALA A 33 28.77 -2.22 -20.23
N ASN A 34 27.63 -2.86 -19.94
CA ASN A 34 27.51 -3.92 -18.94
C ASN A 34 26.91 -5.21 -19.55
N PRO A 35 27.73 -6.04 -20.21
CA PRO A 35 27.25 -7.23 -20.91
C PRO A 35 26.48 -8.23 -20.05
N SER A 36 26.81 -8.35 -18.75
CA SER A 36 26.10 -9.22 -17.81
C SER A 36 24.65 -8.78 -17.59
N ILE A 37 24.42 -7.47 -17.49
CA ILE A 37 23.08 -6.90 -17.32
C ILE A 37 22.31 -7.02 -18.64
N LEU A 38 22.94 -6.66 -19.76
CA LEU A 38 22.32 -6.78 -21.09
C LEU A 38 21.87 -8.21 -21.39
N ALA A 39 22.63 -9.24 -20.95
CA ALA A 39 22.24 -10.63 -21.10
C ALA A 39 20.91 -10.96 -20.38
N VAL A 40 20.65 -10.36 -19.21
CA VAL A 40 19.38 -10.52 -18.50
C VAL A 40 18.24 -9.87 -19.28
N TYR A 41 18.42 -8.64 -19.73
CA TYR A 41 17.41 -7.89 -20.51
C TYR A 41 17.10 -8.52 -21.88
N ASN A 42 18.06 -9.21 -22.47
CA ASN A 42 17.89 -9.93 -23.73
C ASN A 42 17.39 -11.37 -23.54
N SER A 43 17.23 -11.82 -22.29
CA SER A 43 16.66 -13.15 -22.01
C SER A 43 15.17 -13.16 -22.34
N SER A 44 14.67 -14.32 -22.79
CA SER A 44 13.23 -14.51 -23.04
C SER A 44 12.36 -14.43 -21.78
N ALA A 45 12.98 -14.39 -20.60
CA ALA A 45 12.29 -14.21 -19.33
C ALA A 45 11.82 -12.75 -19.13
N VAL A 46 12.47 -11.78 -19.77
CA VAL A 46 12.09 -10.37 -19.72
C VAL A 46 11.07 -10.09 -20.82
N GLN A 47 9.88 -9.62 -20.42
CA GLN A 47 8.78 -9.34 -21.35
C GLN A 47 8.45 -7.86 -21.42
N THR A 48 8.68 -7.11 -20.33
CA THR A 48 8.51 -5.66 -20.31
C THR A 48 9.76 -4.98 -19.75
N VAL A 49 10.26 -3.97 -20.44
CA VAL A 49 11.38 -3.13 -20.01
C VAL A 49 10.87 -1.73 -19.66
N PHE A 50 11.27 -1.21 -18.51
CA PHE A 50 10.98 0.17 -18.10
C PHE A 50 12.25 1.01 -18.25
N ALA A 51 12.32 1.85 -19.28
CA ALA A 51 13.55 2.54 -19.63
C ALA A 51 13.46 4.04 -19.36
N PRO A 52 14.20 4.59 -18.38
CA PRO A 52 14.19 6.03 -18.18
C PRO A 52 14.76 6.78 -19.37
N THR A 53 14.12 7.90 -19.69
CA THR A 53 14.56 8.77 -20.78
C THR A 53 15.85 9.52 -20.46
N ASP A 54 16.57 9.92 -21.50
CA ASP A 54 17.83 10.68 -21.40
C ASP A 54 17.68 12.00 -20.63
N ALA A 55 16.46 12.57 -20.63
CA ALA A 55 16.12 13.74 -19.85
C ALA A 55 16.35 13.53 -18.35
N TYR A 56 16.09 12.32 -17.84
CA TYR A 56 16.29 11.98 -16.43
C TYR A 56 17.77 11.79 -16.09
N PHE A 57 18.53 11.13 -16.96
CA PHE A 57 19.96 10.91 -16.73
C PHE A 57 20.77 12.21 -16.63
N ASN A 58 20.43 13.21 -17.46
CA ASN A 58 21.03 14.55 -17.37
C ASN A 58 20.79 15.23 -16.00
N VAL A 59 19.73 14.83 -15.27
CA VAL A 59 19.49 15.26 -13.89
C VAL A 59 20.37 14.49 -12.91
N LEU A 60 20.52 13.18 -13.09
CA LEU A 60 21.34 12.33 -12.22
C LEU A 60 22.83 12.66 -12.27
N GLN A 61 23.40 12.90 -13.45
CA GLN A 61 24.82 13.27 -13.59
C GLN A 61 25.18 14.52 -12.78
N ARG A 62 24.21 15.43 -12.56
CA ARG A 62 24.38 16.63 -11.75
C ARG A 62 24.30 16.40 -10.24
N ARG A 63 23.89 15.20 -9.76
CA ARG A 63 23.55 14.92 -8.35
C ARG A 63 24.48 13.93 -7.62
N ALA A 64 25.62 13.56 -8.21
CA ALA A 64 26.61 12.61 -7.68
C ALA A 64 26.15 11.13 -7.65
N ALA A 65 26.99 10.26 -8.19
CA ALA A 65 26.65 8.98 -8.83
C ALA A 65 27.00 7.73 -8.00
N ASN A 66 26.72 7.73 -6.69
CA ASN A 66 27.29 6.69 -5.82
C ASN A 66 26.39 5.45 -5.62
N ASN A 67 25.15 5.43 -6.13
CA ASN A 67 24.26 4.26 -5.99
C ASN A 67 23.43 3.94 -7.23
N THR A 68 23.81 4.49 -8.39
CA THR A 68 22.99 4.40 -9.61
C THR A 68 22.98 3.01 -10.22
N GLN A 69 24.04 2.20 -10.05
CA GLN A 69 24.17 0.89 -10.72
C GLN A 69 23.03 -0.08 -10.39
N GLN A 70 22.66 -0.19 -9.10
CA GLN A 70 21.59 -1.07 -8.64
C GLN A 70 20.23 -0.68 -9.21
N HIS A 71 20.01 0.61 -9.51
CA HIS A 71 18.74 1.04 -10.09
C HIS A 71 18.58 0.54 -11.53
N TYR A 72 19.64 0.48 -12.33
CA TYR A 72 19.51 0.04 -13.74
C TYR A 72 19.25 -1.45 -13.89
N GLU A 73 19.71 -2.28 -12.95
CA GLU A 73 19.64 -3.74 -13.07
C GLU A 73 18.21 -4.27 -13.06
N TYR A 74 17.28 -3.59 -12.39
CA TYR A 74 15.96 -4.13 -12.09
C TYR A 74 14.79 -3.40 -12.75
N GLN A 75 15.06 -2.65 -13.82
CA GLN A 75 14.02 -1.92 -14.56
C GLN A 75 13.32 -2.77 -15.61
N TYR A 76 12.89 -3.96 -15.20
CA TYR A 76 12.17 -4.87 -16.08
C TYR A 76 11.17 -5.72 -15.30
N SER A 77 10.23 -6.29 -16.04
CA SER A 77 9.27 -7.27 -15.56
C SER A 77 9.30 -8.50 -16.46
N ASN A 78 9.08 -9.65 -15.83
CA ASN A 78 8.90 -10.92 -16.51
C ASN A 78 7.48 -11.11 -17.05
N THR A 79 6.59 -10.16 -16.79
CA THR A 79 5.22 -10.15 -17.26
C THR A 79 5.07 -9.15 -18.39
N LEU A 80 4.47 -9.57 -19.50
CA LEU A 80 4.09 -8.68 -20.59
C LEU A 80 2.98 -7.75 -20.09
N THR A 81 3.28 -6.46 -20.08
CA THR A 81 2.36 -5.43 -19.64
C THR A 81 2.32 -4.36 -20.71
N GLY A 82 1.12 -4.05 -21.20
CA GLY A 82 0.88 -3.01 -22.19
C GLY A 82 0.16 -1.82 -21.58
N LEU A 83 0.04 -0.71 -22.31
CA LEU A 83 -0.80 0.43 -21.96
C LEU A 83 -2.07 0.48 -22.81
N GLU A 84 -2.02 -0.04 -24.04
CA GLU A 84 -3.11 0.05 -25.00
C GLU A 84 -3.36 -1.30 -25.70
N THR A 85 -2.60 -1.60 -26.76
CA THR A 85 -3.00 -2.61 -27.78
C THR A 85 -2.04 -3.79 -27.92
N LEU A 86 -0.79 -3.65 -27.45
CA LEU A 86 0.25 -4.65 -27.69
C LEU A 86 0.48 -5.61 -26.50
N GLY A 87 -0.37 -5.57 -25.48
CA GLY A 87 -0.34 -6.46 -24.34
C GLY A 87 -1.52 -6.24 -23.38
N PRO A 88 -1.63 -7.03 -22.29
CA PRO A 88 -2.63 -6.79 -21.25
C PRO A 88 -2.46 -5.38 -20.67
N PRO A 89 -3.50 -4.52 -20.67
CA PRO A 89 -3.37 -3.14 -20.24
C PRO A 89 -3.13 -3.08 -18.73
N ILE A 90 -2.12 -2.30 -18.31
CA ILE A 90 -1.91 -1.95 -16.91
C ILE A 90 -3.06 -1.03 -16.47
N SER A 91 -3.93 -1.55 -15.61
CA SER A 91 -5.01 -0.80 -14.97
C SER A 91 -4.55 -0.28 -13.61
N PRO A 92 -5.06 0.87 -13.10
CA PRO A 92 -4.77 1.32 -11.75
C PRO A 92 -5.09 0.26 -10.69
N GLY A 93 -4.11 -0.07 -9.86
CA GLY A 93 -4.19 -1.13 -8.84
C GLY A 93 -3.44 -2.41 -9.23
N ASP A 94 -3.05 -2.56 -10.50
CA ASP A 94 -2.29 -3.72 -10.93
C ASP A 94 -0.91 -3.78 -10.25
N VAL A 95 -0.57 -4.98 -9.79
CA VAL A 95 0.69 -5.29 -9.13
C VAL A 95 1.59 -5.99 -10.13
N VAL A 96 2.66 -5.31 -10.55
CA VAL A 96 3.61 -5.81 -11.55
C VAL A 96 4.88 -6.25 -10.85
N LYS A 97 5.30 -7.50 -11.05
CA LYS A 97 6.55 -8.02 -10.50
C LYS A 97 7.74 -7.45 -11.27
N THR A 98 8.76 -7.00 -10.57
CA THR A 98 10.02 -6.50 -11.14
C THR A 98 11.11 -7.56 -11.04
N GLY A 99 12.24 -7.33 -11.72
CA GLY A 99 13.42 -8.19 -11.63
C GLY A 99 14.18 -8.15 -10.30
N LEU A 100 13.86 -7.22 -9.39
CA LEU A 100 14.55 -7.08 -8.11
C LEU A 100 14.18 -8.24 -7.16
N PRO A 101 15.14 -9.03 -6.64
CA PRO A 101 14.86 -10.06 -5.66
C PRO A 101 14.37 -9.46 -4.33
N ALA A 102 13.30 -10.03 -3.78
CA ALA A 102 12.74 -9.68 -2.48
C ALA A 102 12.36 -10.97 -1.72
N PRO A 103 13.35 -11.69 -1.13
CA PRO A 103 13.10 -12.99 -0.51
C PRO A 103 12.12 -12.89 0.66
N GLN A 104 12.19 -11.81 1.46
CA GLN A 104 11.27 -11.58 2.57
C GLN A 104 9.84 -11.27 2.11
N ALA A 105 9.67 -10.76 0.89
CA ALA A 105 8.36 -10.56 0.25
C ALA A 105 7.96 -11.76 -0.64
N GLY A 106 8.52 -12.95 -0.41
CA GLY A 106 8.09 -14.18 -1.08
C GLY A 106 8.51 -14.30 -2.55
N GLY A 107 9.51 -13.55 -3.01
CA GLY A 107 10.11 -13.76 -4.32
C GLY A 107 10.77 -12.52 -4.90
N SER A 108 10.00 -11.71 -5.62
CA SER A 108 10.49 -10.52 -6.31
C SER A 108 9.71 -9.29 -5.87
N GLN A 109 10.39 -8.15 -5.91
CA GLN A 109 9.79 -6.89 -5.60
C GLN A 109 8.71 -6.55 -6.62
N VAL A 110 7.65 -5.91 -6.17
CA VAL A 110 6.57 -5.42 -7.03
C VAL A 110 6.57 -3.89 -7.12
N ILE A 111 6.02 -3.40 -8.22
CA ILE A 111 5.55 -2.03 -8.40
C ILE A 111 4.03 -2.07 -8.53
N VAL A 112 3.38 -0.97 -8.19
CA VAL A 112 1.92 -0.90 -8.25
C VAL A 112 1.50 0.28 -9.11
N SER A 113 0.65 0.03 -10.10
CA SER A 113 0.09 1.09 -10.92
C SER A 113 -0.96 1.88 -10.13
N GLN A 114 -0.98 3.19 -10.33
CA GLN A 114 -1.97 4.08 -9.74
C GLN A 114 -2.39 5.11 -10.78
N LYS A 115 -3.63 5.59 -10.66
CA LYS A 115 -4.10 6.69 -11.50
C LYS A 115 -3.27 7.93 -11.16
N SER A 116 -2.70 8.56 -12.17
CA SER A 116 -2.00 9.84 -11.99
C SER A 116 -2.97 10.87 -11.42
N VAL A 117 -2.75 11.28 -10.17
CA VAL A 117 -3.54 12.35 -9.56
C VAL A 117 -3.03 13.67 -10.13
N ALA A 118 -3.85 14.33 -10.95
CA ALA A 118 -3.56 15.65 -11.51
C ALA A 118 -3.40 16.77 -10.45
N ASN A 119 -3.69 16.45 -9.18
CA ASN A 119 -3.61 17.33 -8.02
C ASN A 119 -2.65 16.78 -6.97
N SER A 120 -1.36 17.08 -7.10
CA SER A 120 -0.51 17.23 -5.92
C SER A 120 0.26 18.53 -6.07
N THR A 121 -0.06 19.48 -5.22
CA THR A 121 0.54 20.81 -5.08
C THR A 121 1.97 20.73 -4.53
N SER A 122 2.82 19.88 -5.13
CA SER A 122 4.26 20.00 -4.96
C SER A 122 4.75 21.15 -5.83
N THR A 123 5.09 22.26 -5.18
CA THR A 123 5.66 23.51 -5.72
C THR A 123 7.01 23.33 -6.43
N ARG A 124 7.41 22.12 -6.81
CA ARG A 124 8.57 21.90 -7.68
C ARG A 124 8.10 21.75 -9.11
N ARG A 125 8.16 22.86 -9.86
CA ARG A 125 8.08 22.96 -11.33
C ARG A 125 8.49 21.65 -12.01
N ARG A 126 7.54 20.76 -12.30
CA ARG A 126 7.78 19.57 -13.12
C ARG A 126 7.20 19.87 -14.49
N ARG A 127 8.09 19.82 -15.48
CA ARG A 127 7.79 19.91 -16.93
C ARG A 127 6.57 19.05 -17.24
N THR A 128 5.63 19.61 -17.99
CA THR A 128 4.48 18.92 -18.56
C THR A 128 4.99 17.74 -19.40
N VAL A 129 4.96 16.55 -18.82
CA VAL A 129 5.16 15.28 -19.53
C VAL A 129 3.79 14.89 -20.10
N PRO A 130 3.69 14.50 -21.38
CA PRO A 130 2.46 13.93 -21.93
C PRO A 130 2.15 12.66 -21.12
N ASN A 131 1.12 12.72 -20.29
CA ASN A 131 0.88 11.75 -19.23
C ASN A 131 -0.09 10.69 -19.78
N PRO A 132 0.32 9.43 -20.05
CA PRO A 132 -0.62 8.33 -19.88
C PRO A 132 -1.10 8.42 -18.44
N GLY A 133 -2.40 8.32 -18.18
CA GLY A 133 -3.01 8.61 -16.87
C GLY A 133 -2.60 7.68 -15.71
N ILE A 134 -1.45 7.01 -15.79
CA ILE A 134 -0.97 5.95 -14.90
C ILE A 134 0.45 6.29 -14.43
N GLN A 135 0.68 6.18 -13.13
CA GLN A 135 2.00 6.22 -12.50
C GLN A 135 2.28 4.88 -11.83
N LEU A 136 3.55 4.48 -11.77
CA LEU A 136 4.02 3.26 -11.13
C LEU A 136 4.64 3.61 -9.79
N VAL A 137 4.01 3.21 -8.70
CA VAL A 137 4.56 3.36 -7.35
C VAL A 137 5.64 2.31 -7.12
N SER A 138 6.76 2.75 -6.55
CA SER A 138 7.92 1.96 -6.18
C SER A 138 8.29 2.21 -4.70
N GLY A 139 9.48 1.78 -4.28
CA GLY A 139 9.95 1.92 -2.90
C GLY A 139 9.94 3.35 -2.37
N LEU A 140 9.89 3.47 -1.03
CA LEU A 140 9.90 4.76 -0.32
C LEU A 140 8.73 5.70 -0.68
N GLY A 141 7.67 5.16 -1.29
CA GLY A 141 6.53 5.96 -1.76
C GLY A 141 6.81 6.79 -3.02
N ASN A 142 7.94 6.56 -3.70
CA ASN A 142 8.25 7.25 -4.95
C ASN A 142 7.47 6.67 -6.12
N SER A 143 6.99 7.52 -7.00
CA SER A 143 6.26 7.13 -8.20
C SER A 143 7.04 7.48 -9.47
N VAL A 144 6.95 6.58 -10.46
CA VAL A 144 7.55 6.69 -11.77
C VAL A 144 6.45 6.89 -12.80
N GLY A 145 6.51 7.97 -13.57
CA GLY A 145 5.62 8.22 -14.69
C GLY A 145 6.08 7.46 -15.93
N ILE A 146 5.13 6.84 -16.63
CA ILE A 146 5.38 6.33 -17.98
C ILE A 146 5.21 7.50 -18.96
N ILE A 147 6.13 7.65 -19.92
CA ILE A 147 6.12 8.75 -20.90
C ILE A 147 5.52 8.24 -22.20
N ASN A 148 6.19 7.25 -22.80
CA ASN A 148 5.71 6.53 -23.98
C ASN A 148 5.73 5.04 -23.65
N GLY A 149 4.65 4.33 -23.91
CA GLY A 149 4.59 2.88 -23.74
C GLY A 149 4.32 2.13 -25.04
N ASP A 150 4.21 0.81 -24.91
CA ASP A 150 3.89 -0.12 -26.00
C ASP A 150 4.88 -0.04 -27.17
N ILE A 151 6.17 0.13 -26.88
CA ILE A 151 7.22 0.12 -27.91
C ILE A 151 7.67 -1.34 -28.12
N PRO A 152 7.37 -1.97 -29.27
CA PRO A 152 7.75 -3.35 -29.51
C PRO A 152 9.25 -3.50 -29.79
N TYR A 153 9.84 -4.58 -29.29
CA TYR A 153 11.18 -5.04 -29.64
C TYR A 153 11.22 -6.58 -29.71
N SER A 154 12.36 -7.15 -30.12
CA SER A 154 12.51 -8.60 -30.30
C SER A 154 12.19 -9.46 -29.07
N GLY A 155 12.22 -8.91 -27.86
CA GLY A 155 11.96 -9.63 -26.61
C GLY A 155 10.63 -9.29 -25.91
N GLY A 156 9.87 -8.31 -26.40
CA GLY A 156 8.63 -7.88 -25.73
C GLY A 156 8.32 -6.41 -25.95
N LEU A 157 7.94 -5.71 -24.87
CA LEU A 157 7.58 -4.29 -24.89
C LEU A 157 8.52 -3.43 -24.05
N ILE A 158 8.69 -2.18 -24.46
CA ILE A 158 9.39 -1.14 -23.72
C ILE A 158 8.40 -0.04 -23.34
N HIS A 159 8.45 0.36 -22.08
CA HIS A 159 7.84 1.57 -21.57
C HIS A 159 8.93 2.55 -21.18
N THR A 160 8.99 3.68 -21.85
CA THR A 160 9.89 4.77 -21.45
C THR A 160 9.35 5.48 -20.22
N THR A 161 10.21 5.80 -19.27
CA THR A 161 9.81 6.37 -17.99
C THR A 161 10.51 7.69 -17.69
N ASP A 162 9.98 8.43 -16.72
CA ASP A 162 10.54 9.69 -16.26
C ASP A 162 11.61 9.55 -15.16
N SER A 163 11.76 8.36 -14.56
CA SER A 163 12.76 8.03 -13.54
C SER A 163 12.94 6.51 -13.34
N PHE A 164 13.97 6.10 -12.59
CA PHE A 164 14.16 4.71 -12.14
C PHE A 164 13.19 4.31 -11.03
N PHE A 165 12.87 3.03 -10.94
CA PHE A 165 12.29 2.45 -9.72
C PHE A 165 13.22 2.64 -8.52
N THR A 166 12.61 3.06 -7.41
CA THR A 166 13.29 3.16 -6.12
C THR A 166 13.28 1.80 -5.44
N ILE A 167 14.44 1.37 -4.94
CA ILE A 167 14.58 0.14 -4.16
C ILE A 167 13.82 0.32 -2.84
N PRO A 168 12.85 -0.55 -2.52
CA PRO A 168 12.12 -0.47 -1.27
C PRO A 168 13.03 -0.71 -0.06
N SER A 169 12.64 -0.09 1.04
CA SER A 169 13.32 -0.23 2.32
C SER A 169 12.35 -0.82 3.33
N PRO A 170 12.86 -1.34 4.45
CA PRO A 170 12.01 -1.80 5.55
C PRO A 170 11.14 -0.67 6.12
N LEU A 171 10.16 -1.03 6.94
CA LEU A 171 9.19 -0.10 7.50
C LEU A 171 9.88 1.04 8.27
N SER A 172 10.86 0.70 9.11
CA SER A 172 11.60 1.66 9.95
C SER A 172 12.24 2.81 9.17
N THR A 173 12.66 2.55 7.93
CA THR A 173 13.24 3.56 7.04
C THR A 173 12.15 4.27 6.24
N THR A 174 11.19 3.50 5.72
CA THR A 174 10.13 4.01 4.86
C THR A 174 9.26 5.05 5.56
N VAL A 175 8.96 4.88 6.85
CA VAL A 175 8.15 5.84 7.64
C VAL A 175 8.71 7.27 7.64
N ASN A 176 10.03 7.43 7.55
CA ASN A 176 10.67 8.75 7.49
C ASN A 176 10.50 9.41 6.13
N SER A 177 10.45 8.62 5.06
CA SER A 177 10.27 9.11 3.69
C SER A 177 8.80 9.41 3.33
N THR A 178 7.86 8.70 3.94
CA THR A 178 6.42 8.79 3.63
C THR A 178 5.65 9.73 4.55
N GLY A 179 6.33 10.42 5.47
CA GLY A 179 5.71 11.35 6.41
C GLY A 179 4.96 10.68 7.56
N LEU A 180 5.23 9.41 7.86
CA LEU A 180 4.62 8.63 8.95
C LEU A 180 5.49 8.66 10.23
N SER A 181 6.05 9.82 10.57
CA SER A 181 6.98 9.97 11.69
C SER A 181 6.41 9.57 13.05
N ALA A 182 5.10 9.68 13.25
CA ALA A 182 4.43 9.23 14.47
C ALA A 182 4.57 7.71 14.66
N LEU A 183 4.38 6.93 13.58
CA LEU A 183 4.55 5.48 13.60
C LEU A 183 6.00 5.12 13.96
N GLY A 184 6.99 5.74 13.32
CA GLY A 184 8.41 5.49 13.60
C GLY A 184 8.76 5.73 15.07
N THR A 185 8.22 6.80 15.67
CA THR A 185 8.40 7.09 17.10
C THR A 185 7.79 6.01 17.99
N LEU A 186 6.59 5.55 17.66
CA LEU A 186 5.89 4.50 18.42
C LEU A 186 6.58 3.14 18.30
N LEU A 187 7.05 2.77 17.10
CA LEU A 187 7.80 1.53 16.87
C LEU A 187 9.09 1.51 17.69
N ASN A 188 9.81 2.63 17.74
CA ASN A 188 11.02 2.76 18.55
C ASN A 188 10.71 2.67 20.04
N ARG A 189 9.64 3.33 20.51
CA ARG A 189 9.20 3.22 21.93
C ARG A 189 8.77 1.81 22.30
N ALA A 190 8.18 1.07 21.37
CA ALA A 190 7.72 -0.30 21.58
C ALA A 190 8.82 -1.35 21.37
N ASN A 191 10.02 -0.96 20.91
CA ASN A 191 11.09 -1.85 20.47
C ASN A 191 10.65 -2.87 19.39
N LEU A 192 9.73 -2.48 18.50
CA LEU A 192 9.16 -3.36 17.47
C LEU A 192 9.77 -3.16 16.07
N SER A 193 10.61 -2.13 15.87
CA SER A 193 11.19 -1.83 14.55
C SER A 193 11.87 -3.05 13.93
N ASN A 194 12.77 -3.71 14.68
CA ASN A 194 13.47 -4.90 14.18
C ASN A 194 12.53 -6.09 13.97
N THR A 195 11.52 -6.27 14.82
CA THR A 195 10.53 -7.34 14.69
C THR A 195 9.73 -7.21 13.40
N PHE A 196 9.29 -6.00 13.07
CA PHE A 196 8.50 -5.74 11.87
C PHE A 196 9.36 -5.73 10.61
N ASP A 197 10.61 -5.29 10.70
CA ASP A 197 11.55 -5.30 9.56
C ASP A 197 12.05 -6.71 9.22
N ALA A 198 12.13 -7.61 10.22
CA ALA A 198 12.54 -8.99 10.04
C ALA A 198 11.39 -9.93 9.65
N ALA A 199 10.13 -9.52 9.83
CA ALA A 199 8.98 -10.34 9.52
C ALA A 199 8.83 -10.54 8.00
N ASP A 200 8.48 -11.76 7.60
CA ASP A 200 8.30 -12.09 6.19
C ASP A 200 6.86 -11.84 5.74
N SER A 201 6.72 -11.28 4.55
CA SER A 201 5.46 -11.06 3.84
C SER A 201 4.40 -10.41 4.73
N VAL A 202 4.60 -9.17 5.13
CA VAL A 202 3.68 -8.47 6.04
C VAL A 202 2.75 -7.50 5.33
N THR A 203 1.52 -7.39 5.81
CA THR A 203 0.59 -6.31 5.45
C THR A 203 0.32 -5.46 6.68
N ILE A 204 0.62 -4.16 6.58
CA ILE A 204 0.56 -3.23 7.71
C ILE A 204 -0.46 -2.15 7.44
N PHE A 205 -1.47 -2.03 8.30
CA PHE A 205 -2.44 -0.94 8.27
C PHE A 205 -2.02 0.13 9.27
N THR A 206 -1.33 1.16 8.82
CA THR A 206 -0.78 2.19 9.71
C THR A 206 -1.67 3.44 9.78
N PRO A 207 -2.05 3.90 10.97
CA PRO A 207 -2.73 5.19 11.11
C PRO A 207 -1.86 6.36 10.62
N ASN A 208 -2.50 7.39 10.05
CA ASN A 208 -1.80 8.64 9.78
C ASN A 208 -1.41 9.35 11.10
N ASN A 209 -0.52 10.34 11.01
CA ASN A 209 -0.05 11.08 12.19
C ASN A 209 -1.19 11.76 12.98
N ALA A 210 -2.24 12.22 12.29
CA ALA A 210 -3.39 12.88 12.93
C ALA A 210 -4.23 11.88 13.75
N ALA A 211 -4.44 10.68 13.24
CA ALA A 211 -5.14 9.60 13.90
C ALA A 211 -4.38 9.14 15.15
N PHE A 212 -3.05 9.00 15.05
CA PHE A 212 -2.22 8.71 16.22
C PHE A 212 -2.28 9.81 17.28
N ALA A 213 -2.26 11.09 16.88
CA ALA A 213 -2.36 12.21 17.80
C ALA A 213 -3.72 12.25 18.53
N ALA A 214 -4.80 11.87 17.86
CA ALA A 214 -6.14 11.82 18.44
C ALA A 214 -6.34 10.65 19.43
N ALA A 215 -5.47 9.63 19.40
CA ALA A 215 -5.64 8.42 20.18
C ALA A 215 -4.82 8.42 21.48
N ALA A 216 -5.50 8.63 22.61
CA ALA A 216 -4.87 8.70 23.93
C ALA A 216 -4.11 7.42 24.33
N ASN A 217 -4.60 6.25 23.88
CA ASN A 217 -4.08 4.93 24.28
C ASN A 217 -2.65 4.66 23.81
N TYR A 218 -2.20 5.28 22.72
CA TYR A 218 -0.83 5.12 22.22
C TYR A 218 0.19 5.97 22.99
N ASN A 219 -0.29 6.94 23.76
CA ASN A 219 0.56 7.85 24.54
C ASN A 219 0.68 7.44 26.02
N SER A 220 -0.29 6.71 26.55
CA SER A 220 -0.46 6.52 28.00
C SER A 220 0.27 5.32 28.59
N ASN A 221 0.40 4.19 27.88
CA ASN A 221 0.93 2.96 28.48
C ASN A 221 1.92 2.23 27.55
N ALA A 222 3.19 2.20 27.95
CA ALA A 222 4.26 1.52 27.21
C ALA A 222 4.10 -0.01 27.19
N ALA A 223 3.45 -0.61 28.21
CA ALA A 223 3.29 -2.06 28.29
C ALA A 223 2.27 -2.60 27.27
N THR A 224 1.23 -1.81 26.96
CA THR A 224 0.19 -2.21 25.99
C THR A 224 0.57 -1.84 24.55
N LEU A 225 1.52 -0.93 24.37
CA LEU A 225 1.89 -0.39 23.07
C LEU A 225 2.33 -1.48 22.06
N PRO A 226 3.15 -2.48 22.42
CA PRO A 226 3.51 -3.54 21.48
C PRO A 226 2.29 -4.29 20.95
N ASN A 227 1.36 -4.68 21.84
CA ASN A 227 0.15 -5.41 21.44
C ASN A 227 -0.76 -4.55 20.54
N LEU A 228 -0.90 -3.26 20.86
CA LEU A 228 -1.67 -2.32 20.05
C LEU A 228 -1.10 -2.18 18.64
N LEU A 229 0.22 -2.09 18.50
CA LEU A 229 0.88 -1.99 17.19
C LEU A 229 0.82 -3.31 16.42
N SER A 230 0.92 -4.45 17.10
CA SER A 230 0.77 -5.78 16.48
C SER A 230 -0.63 -6.02 15.89
N ASN A 231 -1.66 -5.35 16.41
CA ASN A 231 -3.02 -5.41 15.84
C ASN A 231 -3.13 -4.76 14.44
N HIS A 232 -2.15 -3.96 14.05
CA HIS A 232 -2.12 -3.33 12.73
C HIS A 232 -1.42 -4.18 11.67
N VAL A 233 -0.92 -5.37 12.04
CA VAL A 233 -0.07 -6.18 11.16
C VAL A 233 -0.70 -7.55 10.92
N ILE A 234 -0.87 -7.89 9.64
CA ILE A 234 -1.18 -9.25 9.19
C ILE A 234 0.15 -9.94 8.82
N PRO A 235 0.52 -11.04 9.47
CA PRO A 235 1.72 -11.80 9.12
C PRO A 235 1.52 -12.70 7.91
N ASN A 236 2.61 -13.05 7.22
CA ASN A 236 2.66 -14.06 6.15
C ASN A 236 1.66 -13.86 4.99
N PHE A 237 1.27 -12.62 4.73
CA PHE A 237 0.33 -12.24 3.68
C PHE A 237 0.69 -10.90 3.05
N LEU A 238 0.69 -10.85 1.71
CA LEU A 238 0.90 -9.65 0.90
C LEU A 238 -0.41 -9.12 0.31
N GLY A 239 -1.11 -8.31 1.10
CA GLY A 239 -2.39 -7.72 0.77
C GLY A 239 -2.26 -6.41 0.00
N TYR A 240 -1.68 -6.43 -1.21
CA TYR A 240 -1.77 -5.28 -2.12
C TYR A 240 -3.22 -5.10 -2.57
N LEU A 241 -3.71 -3.87 -2.74
CA LEU A 241 -5.00 -3.66 -3.41
C LEU A 241 -4.79 -3.90 -4.91
N PRO A 242 -5.70 -4.62 -5.60
CA PRO A 242 -7.04 -5.04 -5.15
C PRO A 242 -7.15 -6.48 -4.61
N VAL A 243 -6.04 -7.15 -4.23
CA VAL A 243 -6.06 -8.53 -3.70
C VAL A 243 -6.91 -8.66 -2.43
N LEU A 244 -7.00 -7.60 -1.64
CA LEU A 244 -7.95 -7.52 -0.52
C LEU A 244 -9.38 -7.51 -1.07
N THR A 245 -10.19 -8.52 -0.73
CA THR A 245 -11.57 -8.62 -1.20
C THR A 245 -12.58 -8.20 -0.13
N ASP A 246 -13.78 -7.80 -0.56
CA ASP A 246 -14.85 -7.42 0.36
C ASP A 246 -15.28 -8.62 1.23
N GLY A 247 -15.45 -8.39 2.53
CA GLY A 247 -15.78 -9.41 3.52
C GLY A 247 -14.61 -10.33 3.91
N ALA A 248 -13.40 -10.13 3.37
CA ALA A 248 -12.23 -10.92 3.76
C ALA A 248 -11.86 -10.69 5.23
N VAL A 249 -11.49 -11.77 5.90
CA VAL A 249 -11.14 -11.77 7.33
C VAL A 249 -9.71 -12.27 7.50
N TYR A 250 -8.92 -11.53 8.27
CA TYR A 250 -7.51 -11.82 8.54
C TYR A 250 -7.22 -11.81 10.03
N GLN A 251 -6.25 -12.62 10.45
CA GLN A 251 -5.72 -12.63 11.81
C GLN A 251 -4.48 -11.73 11.89
N THR A 252 -4.41 -10.93 12.95
CA THR A 252 -3.27 -10.02 13.20
C THR A 252 -2.19 -10.70 14.03
N LEU A 253 -1.02 -10.07 14.13
CA LEU A 253 0.03 -10.49 15.07
C LEU A 253 -0.43 -10.45 16.54
N ALA A 254 -1.46 -9.68 16.87
CA ALA A 254 -2.07 -9.65 18.20
C ALA A 254 -3.16 -10.72 18.41
N ASN A 255 -3.38 -11.61 17.44
CA ASN A 255 -4.50 -12.58 17.41
C ASN A 255 -5.89 -11.93 17.46
N GLU A 256 -5.98 -10.67 17.04
CA GLU A 256 -7.27 -10.00 16.79
C GLU A 256 -7.65 -10.11 15.31
N THR A 257 -8.95 -10.02 15.05
CA THR A 257 -9.54 -10.19 13.72
C THR A 257 -9.70 -8.85 12.99
N LEU A 258 -9.20 -8.77 11.75
CA LEU A 258 -9.45 -7.66 10.82
C LEU A 258 -10.38 -8.10 9.69
N THR A 259 -11.41 -7.31 9.45
CA THR A 259 -12.36 -7.49 8.35
C THR A 259 -12.20 -6.37 7.34
N ILE A 260 -12.01 -6.74 6.07
CA ILE A 260 -12.00 -5.82 4.96
C ILE A 260 -13.45 -5.57 4.52
N SER A 261 -13.79 -4.29 4.32
CA SER A 261 -15.05 -3.92 3.66
C SER A 261 -14.81 -2.91 2.55
N ILE A 262 -15.54 -3.05 1.45
CA ILE A 262 -15.41 -2.19 0.28
C ILE A 262 -16.76 -1.50 0.04
N LYS A 263 -16.79 -0.18 0.18
CA LYS A 263 -18.01 0.62 -0.02
C LYS A 263 -17.76 1.66 -1.10
N ASN A 264 -18.51 1.60 -2.20
CA ASN A 264 -18.37 2.51 -3.35
C ASN A 264 -16.92 2.60 -3.88
N GLY A 265 -16.21 1.46 -3.93
CA GLY A 265 -14.81 1.39 -4.35
C GLY A 265 -13.78 1.92 -3.33
N VAL A 266 -14.23 2.30 -2.13
CA VAL A 266 -13.36 2.71 -1.02
C VAL A 266 -13.17 1.55 -0.07
N TYR A 267 -11.91 1.29 0.27
CA TYR A 267 -11.52 0.20 1.17
C TYR A 267 -11.53 0.66 2.64
N TYR A 268 -12.02 -0.22 3.50
CA TYR A 268 -12.06 -0.06 4.94
C TYR A 268 -11.55 -1.32 5.63
N VAL A 269 -10.91 -1.14 6.79
CA VAL A 269 -10.45 -2.22 7.67
C VAL A 269 -11.10 -2.00 9.03
N ASN A 270 -11.98 -2.90 9.46
CA ASN A 270 -12.76 -2.75 10.71
C ASN A 270 -13.43 -1.36 10.88
N GLY A 271 -13.84 -0.74 9.76
CA GLY A 271 -14.45 0.59 9.74
C GLY A 271 -13.49 1.76 9.56
N ALA A 272 -12.17 1.55 9.69
CA ALA A 272 -11.15 2.55 9.38
C ALA A 272 -10.93 2.64 7.87
N LYS A 273 -10.98 3.84 7.29
CA LYS A 273 -10.83 4.05 5.85
C LYS A 273 -9.35 4.01 5.46
N ILE A 274 -9.03 3.28 4.39
CA ILE A 274 -7.70 3.35 3.76
C ILE A 274 -7.62 4.66 2.96
N ILE A 275 -6.74 5.57 3.36
CA ILE A 275 -6.54 6.88 2.73
C ILE A 275 -5.35 6.92 1.76
N SER A 276 -4.38 6.04 1.96
CA SER A 276 -3.26 5.83 1.03
C SER A 276 -2.94 4.35 1.02
N SER A 277 -2.95 3.71 -0.14
CA SER A 277 -2.72 2.27 -0.27
C SER A 277 -1.41 1.97 -0.97
N ASN A 278 -0.98 0.71 -0.85
CA ASN A 278 0.10 0.14 -1.65
C ASN A 278 1.47 0.84 -1.46
N THR A 279 1.79 1.26 -0.24
CA THR A 279 3.16 1.68 0.10
C THR A 279 4.04 0.44 0.13
N ILE A 280 5.01 0.38 -0.78
CA ILE A 280 5.85 -0.81 -0.96
C ILE A 280 7.00 -0.82 0.06
N LEU A 281 7.15 -1.93 0.77
CA LEU A 281 8.24 -2.21 1.71
C LEU A 281 9.13 -3.33 1.19
N SER A 282 10.34 -3.48 1.74
CA SER A 282 11.26 -4.57 1.37
C SER A 282 10.74 -5.97 1.73
N ASN A 283 9.89 -6.06 2.76
CA ASN A 283 9.36 -7.30 3.29
C ASN A 283 7.82 -7.38 3.23
N GLY A 284 7.16 -6.41 2.59
CA GLY A 284 5.70 -6.30 2.70
C GLY A 284 5.08 -5.09 2.02
N VAL A 285 3.88 -4.76 2.47
CA VAL A 285 3.09 -3.61 2.02
C VAL A 285 2.48 -2.88 3.21
N ALA A 286 2.44 -1.55 3.14
CA ALA A 286 1.76 -0.71 4.10
C ALA A 286 0.60 0.08 3.46
N HIS A 287 -0.50 0.19 4.19
CA HIS A 287 -1.68 0.99 3.86
C HIS A 287 -1.93 1.96 4.99
N VAL A 288 -2.08 3.25 4.65
CA VAL A 288 -2.37 4.30 5.61
C VAL A 288 -3.88 4.38 5.85
N ILE A 289 -4.29 4.39 7.12
CA ILE A 289 -5.68 4.48 7.56
C ILE A 289 -5.96 5.79 8.32
N ASP A 290 -7.22 6.20 8.39
CA ASP A 290 -7.67 7.44 9.05
C ASP A 290 -8.03 7.28 10.53
N GLN A 291 -8.07 6.05 11.05
CA GLN A 291 -8.36 5.76 12.46
C GLN A 291 -7.21 4.99 13.11
N ALA A 292 -6.96 5.25 14.40
CA ALA A 292 -5.88 4.61 15.12
C ALA A 292 -6.25 3.27 15.74
N SER A 293 -7.53 3.00 16.00
CA SER A 293 -7.98 1.73 16.56
C SER A 293 -8.60 0.90 15.45
N LEU A 294 -8.11 -0.34 15.32
CA LEU A 294 -8.71 -1.36 14.46
C LEU A 294 -9.49 -2.39 15.26
N ARG A 295 -9.65 -2.20 16.57
CA ARG A 295 -10.50 -3.10 17.37
C ARG A 295 -11.93 -2.89 16.91
N LEU A 296 -12.66 -3.97 16.69
CA LEU A 296 -14.10 -3.89 16.45
C LEU A 296 -14.74 -3.29 17.69
N VAL A 297 -15.07 -2.00 17.62
CA VAL A 297 -16.01 -1.41 18.56
C VAL A 297 -17.34 -2.03 18.16
N SER A 298 -17.83 -2.99 18.93
CA SER A 298 -19.24 -3.35 18.85
C SER A 298 -20.01 -2.06 19.06
N ARG A 299 -20.54 -1.51 17.98
CA ARG A 299 -21.51 -0.43 18.07
C ARG A 299 -22.69 -1.09 18.75
N VAL A 300 -22.80 -0.89 20.05
CA VAL A 300 -23.96 -1.31 20.81
C VAL A 300 -25.10 -0.42 20.29
N GLU A 301 -25.75 -0.85 19.23
CA GLU A 301 -26.98 -0.22 18.76
C GLU A 301 -28.04 -0.47 19.84
N GLY A 302 -28.28 0.56 20.64
CA GLY A 302 -29.43 0.63 21.55
C GLY A 302 -29.35 -0.30 22.76
N LEU A 303 -28.56 0.05 23.77
CA LEU A 303 -29.00 -0.23 25.14
C LEU A 303 -30.04 0.81 25.52
N CYS A 304 -31.29 0.59 25.14
CA CYS A 304 -32.41 1.15 25.88
C CYS A 304 -32.41 0.47 27.26
N GLY A 305 -31.71 1.06 28.22
CA GLY A 305 -31.84 0.69 29.61
C GLY A 305 -33.23 1.12 30.07
N CYS A 306 -34.16 0.18 30.21
CA CYS A 306 -35.40 0.43 30.93
C CYS A 306 -35.05 0.73 32.38
N TRP A 307 -35.14 2.01 32.77
CA TRP A 307 -35.18 2.39 34.18
C TRP A 307 -36.45 1.80 34.79
N CYS A 308 -36.30 1.23 35.99
CA CYS A 308 -37.38 0.64 36.74
C CYS A 308 -38.65 1.53 36.78
N CYS A 309 -39.79 0.86 36.56
CA CYS A 309 -41.15 1.27 36.88
C CYS A 309 -41.78 2.43 36.08
N ASN A 310 -42.67 2.01 35.16
CA ASN A 310 -43.94 2.65 34.79
C ASN A 310 -43.96 3.81 33.78
N CYS A 311 -43.14 3.77 32.73
CA CYS A 311 -43.33 4.62 31.55
C CYS A 311 -43.11 3.84 30.25
N CYS A 312 -44.04 2.94 29.92
CA CYS A 312 -44.23 2.49 28.53
C CYS A 312 -45.35 3.33 27.93
N ASP A 313 -45.05 4.51 27.37
CA ASP A 313 -45.98 5.13 26.40
C ASP A 313 -45.43 6.29 25.53
N TYR A 314 -44.13 6.62 25.58
CA TYR A 314 -43.57 7.60 24.64
C TYR A 314 -42.34 7.04 23.94
N GLY A 315 -42.44 6.90 22.62
CA GLY A 315 -41.37 6.42 21.76
C GLY A 315 -40.10 7.24 21.90
N CYS A 316 -38.96 6.55 22.02
CA CYS A 316 -37.65 7.18 22.00
C CYS A 316 -37.27 7.51 20.56
N ASP A 317 -37.24 8.79 20.22
CA ASP A 317 -36.73 9.29 18.93
C ASP A 317 -35.19 9.26 18.93
N LEU A 318 -34.60 8.51 17.99
CA LEU A 318 -33.18 8.11 18.00
C LEU A 318 -32.26 9.08 17.23
N ASP A 319 -32.78 10.21 16.73
CA ASP A 319 -32.04 11.03 15.78
C ASP A 319 -30.99 11.98 16.38
N ASN A 320 -30.77 12.02 17.71
CA ASN A 320 -29.88 13.05 18.30
C ASN A 320 -29.07 12.69 19.57
N VAL A 321 -28.72 11.43 19.82
CA VAL A 321 -27.85 11.09 20.97
C VAL A 321 -26.38 11.28 20.61
N LYS A 322 -25.79 12.45 20.95
CA LYS A 322 -24.38 12.78 20.66
C LYS A 322 -23.36 12.37 21.72
N TRP A 323 -23.76 12.01 22.94
CA TRP A 323 -22.83 11.56 24.00
C TRP A 323 -23.53 10.64 25.00
N LEU A 324 -22.93 9.48 25.33
CA LEU A 324 -23.31 8.70 26.51
C LEU A 324 -22.63 9.30 27.73
N SER A 325 -23.41 9.89 28.65
CA SER A 325 -22.94 10.25 29.99
C SER A 325 -23.45 9.21 30.97
N PHE A 326 -22.55 8.47 31.63
CA PHE A 326 -22.91 7.54 32.69
C PHE A 326 -23.04 8.31 34.01
N TYR A 327 -24.27 8.50 34.50
CA TYR A 327 -24.52 8.93 35.88
C TYR A 327 -24.80 7.69 36.74
N PHE A 328 -23.94 7.41 37.71
CA PHE A 328 -24.21 6.41 38.75
C PHE A 328 -25.06 7.04 39.85
N TRP A 329 -26.29 6.56 40.03
CA TRP A 329 -27.07 6.79 41.25
C TRP A 329 -26.97 5.56 42.16
N SER A 330 -26.72 5.80 43.44
CA SER A 330 -26.20 4.84 44.42
C SER A 330 -27.18 3.77 44.93
N ASN A 331 -28.32 3.51 44.26
CA ASN A 331 -29.40 2.69 44.84
C ASN A 331 -30.16 1.79 43.85
N CYS A 332 -29.48 1.12 42.91
CA CYS A 332 -30.10 0.04 42.13
C CYS A 332 -29.37 -1.30 42.36
N SER A 333 -30.01 -2.17 43.15
CA SER A 333 -29.66 -3.59 43.25
C SER A 333 -30.36 -4.34 42.12
N GLU A 334 -29.57 -5.01 41.28
CA GLU A 334 -29.96 -5.91 40.17
C GLU A 334 -30.16 -5.25 38.79
N PHE A 335 -29.14 -5.38 37.94
CA PHE A 335 -29.25 -5.22 36.49
C PHE A 335 -29.50 -6.60 35.85
N THR A 336 -30.64 -6.80 35.21
CA THR A 336 -30.87 -7.97 34.35
C THR A 336 -30.84 -7.53 32.89
N TRP A 337 -29.84 -7.98 32.14
CA TRP A 337 -29.79 -7.80 30.69
C TRP A 337 -30.59 -8.93 30.03
N LYS A 338 -31.56 -8.58 29.18
CA LYS A 338 -32.24 -9.55 28.31
C LYS A 338 -31.73 -9.35 26.89
N VAL A 339 -30.82 -10.22 26.46
CA VAL A 339 -30.38 -10.28 25.05
C VAL A 339 -31.48 -11.00 24.28
N SER A 340 -32.19 -10.29 23.39
CA SER A 340 -33.10 -10.91 22.43
C SER A 340 -32.39 -11.01 21.09
N GLY A 341 -32.10 -12.24 20.67
CA GLY A 341 -31.81 -12.58 19.29
C GLY A 341 -30.39 -12.23 18.80
N MET A 342 -29.36 -12.91 19.33
CA MET A 342 -28.17 -13.22 18.55
C MET A 342 -27.38 -14.35 19.21
N GLU A 343 -27.08 -15.38 18.42
CA GLU A 343 -26.31 -16.56 18.81
C GLU A 343 -24.86 -16.13 19.06
N LEU A 344 -24.43 -16.26 20.31
CA LEU A 344 -23.13 -15.84 20.83
C LEU A 344 -22.13 -16.99 20.69
N ASP A 345 -21.22 -16.91 19.72
CA ASP A 345 -19.95 -17.63 19.81
C ASP A 345 -18.98 -16.81 20.67
N ILE A 346 -19.19 -16.88 21.99
CA ILE A 346 -18.22 -16.41 22.99
C ILE A 346 -17.19 -17.53 23.18
N VAL A 347 -16.05 -17.41 22.52
CA VAL A 347 -14.82 -18.06 22.98
C VAL A 347 -13.87 -16.98 23.50
N ASN A 348 -13.85 -16.91 24.84
CA ASN A 348 -12.78 -16.46 25.72
C ASN A 348 -12.54 -14.95 25.98
N GLN A 349 -12.90 -14.62 27.22
CA GLN A 349 -12.24 -13.69 28.17
C GLN A 349 -12.36 -12.19 27.94
N VAL A 350 -13.45 -11.63 28.48
CA VAL A 350 -13.40 -10.32 29.14
C VAL A 350 -13.35 -10.56 30.65
N GLU A 351 -12.13 -10.65 31.18
CA GLU A 351 -11.90 -10.43 32.61
C GLU A 351 -12.19 -8.96 32.91
N ALA A 352 -13.39 -8.69 33.42
CA ALA A 352 -13.67 -7.44 34.13
C ALA A 352 -13.04 -7.55 35.52
N SER A 353 -11.72 -7.35 35.60
CA SER A 353 -11.03 -7.08 36.85
C SER A 353 -10.56 -5.61 36.88
N LEU A 354 -10.72 -5.01 38.05
CA LEU A 354 -10.20 -3.71 38.50
C LEU A 354 -10.97 -2.46 38.03
N TYR A 355 -11.86 -1.99 38.90
CA TYR A 355 -11.54 -0.83 39.74
C TYR A 355 -12.38 -0.90 41.03
N SER A 356 -11.75 -1.40 42.10
CA SER A 356 -12.14 -1.07 43.47
C SER A 356 -11.22 0.05 43.94
N GLN A 357 -11.82 1.09 44.51
CA GLN A 357 -11.27 2.18 45.34
C GLN A 357 -11.64 3.57 44.81
N LEU A 358 -12.19 4.34 45.76
CA LEU A 358 -13.01 5.56 45.65
C LEU A 358 -14.47 5.28 45.31
#